data_AF-A0A538L707-F1
#
_entry.id   AF-A0A538L707-F1
#
_cell.length_a   1.000
_cell.length_b   1.000
_cell.length_c   1.000
_cell.angle_alpha   90.00
_cell.angle_beta   90.00
_cell.angle_gamma   90.00
#
_symmetry.space_group_name_H-M   'P 1'
#
loop_
_entity.id
_entity.type
_entity.pdbx_description
1 polymer ?
#
loop_
_entity_poly.entity_id
_entity_poly.type
_entity_poly.pdbx_seq_one_letter_code
_entity_poly.pdbx_strand_id
1 'polypeptide(L)'
;MTDLTLAGRPNATERAILACVQAIIDKTKVKPSPQQPTVASDAELVGQLHGFVKYLLHAHGDDYARTLAELELSLTQLRALHVLAYDVDQASLKELSEQIGISLPAVSRAVDGLVQRALVTRAEDTADRRMKQVRATPAATELVERLMELRLAGIDEFVGTLSARERARLTSAMALLAEREEIASRCARPTKPRSRRQKDAA
;
A
#
# COMPACT_ATOMS: atom_id res chain seq x y z
N MET A 1 10.41 41.24 -69.62
CA MET A 1 11.54 40.32 -69.80
C MET A 1 12.21 40.12 -68.46
N THR A 2 11.91 39.01 -67.78
CA THR A 2 12.91 38.07 -67.24
C THR A 2 12.20 36.80 -66.76
N ASP A 3 12.69 35.68 -67.31
CA ASP A 3 12.38 34.26 -67.07
C ASP A 3 12.20 33.90 -65.58
N LEU A 4 11.23 33.08 -65.16
CA LEU A 4 10.93 31.67 -65.47
C LEU A 4 12.10 30.67 -65.20
N THR A 5 11.96 29.96 -64.08
CA THR A 5 12.32 28.53 -63.91
C THR A 5 13.80 28.16 -63.83
N LEU A 6 14.32 28.09 -62.60
CA LEU A 6 15.39 27.14 -62.27
C LEU A 6 15.20 26.55 -60.86
N ALA A 7 14.05 25.92 -60.63
CA ALA A 7 13.93 24.93 -59.56
C ALA A 7 14.50 23.61 -60.11
N GLY A 8 15.77 23.32 -59.80
CA GLY A 8 16.42 22.07 -60.17
C GLY A 8 15.58 20.88 -59.72
N ARG A 9 15.33 19.94 -60.63
CA ARG A 9 14.67 18.67 -60.26
C ARG A 9 15.59 17.96 -59.25
N PRO A 10 15.05 17.50 -58.11
CA PRO A 10 15.86 16.83 -57.11
C PRO A 10 16.54 15.61 -57.72
N ASN A 11 17.83 15.45 -57.44
CA ASN A 11 18.61 14.34 -57.97
C ASN A 11 18.13 13.02 -57.33
N ALA A 12 18.53 11.87 -57.89
CA ALA A 12 18.05 10.56 -57.45
C ALA A 12 18.28 10.30 -55.95
N THR A 13 19.36 10.86 -55.39
CA THR A 13 19.72 10.77 -53.98
C THR A 13 18.79 11.58 -53.09
N GLU A 14 18.43 12.81 -53.49
CA GLU A 14 17.47 13.65 -52.77
C GLU A 14 16.07 13.04 -52.75
N ARG A 15 15.66 12.38 -53.85
CA ARG A 15 14.38 11.66 -53.92
C ARG A 15 14.37 10.43 -53.02
N ALA A 16 15.50 9.73 -52.90
CA ALA A 16 15.64 8.58 -52.01
C ALA A 16 15.60 8.99 -50.52
N ILE A 17 16.27 10.10 -50.17
CA ILE A 17 16.25 10.64 -48.80
C ILE A 17 14.84 11.10 -48.42
N LEU A 18 14.14 11.83 -49.31
CA LEU A 18 12.78 12.29 -49.06
C LEU A 18 11.79 11.11 -48.94
N ALA A 19 11.96 10.06 -49.74
CA ALA A 19 11.16 8.83 -49.64
C ALA A 19 11.39 8.08 -48.31
N CYS A 20 12.64 8.00 -47.84
CA CYS A 20 12.95 7.41 -46.53
C CYS A 20 12.35 8.22 -45.37
N VAL A 21 12.45 9.54 -45.42
CA VAL A 21 11.87 10.43 -44.39
C VAL A 21 10.35 10.32 -44.39
N GLN A 22 9.70 10.29 -45.55
CA GLN A 22 8.25 10.15 -45.63
C GLN A 22 7.77 8.78 -45.14
N ALA A 23 8.51 7.69 -45.42
CA ALA A 23 8.20 6.36 -44.90
C ALA A 23 8.32 6.27 -43.36
N ILE A 24 9.21 7.06 -42.74
CA ILE A 24 9.34 7.17 -41.28
C ILE A 24 8.17 7.99 -40.69
N ILE A 25 7.75 9.05 -41.37
CA ILE A 25 6.60 9.89 -40.98
C ILE A 25 5.28 9.09 -41.10
N ASP A 26 5.14 8.26 -42.14
CA ASP A 26 3.94 7.43 -42.31
C ASP A 26 3.89 6.26 -41.30
N LYS A 27 5.05 5.74 -40.87
CA LYS A 27 5.14 4.79 -39.74
C LYS A 27 4.80 5.42 -38.38
N THR A 28 4.88 6.75 -38.24
CA THR A 28 4.54 7.45 -36.99
C THR A 28 3.10 7.97 -36.96
N LYS A 29 2.37 7.95 -38.08
CA LYS A 29 0.91 8.16 -38.11
C LYS A 29 0.14 6.87 -37.84
N VAL A 30 0.30 6.34 -36.63
CA VAL A 30 -0.60 5.31 -36.10
C VAL A 30 -1.95 5.96 -35.77
N LYS A 31 -2.97 5.63 -36.57
CA LYS A 31 -4.39 5.90 -36.30
C LYS A 31 -4.73 5.27 -34.93
N PRO A 32 -5.39 5.96 -33.97
CA PRO A 32 -5.75 5.35 -32.70
C PRO A 32 -6.85 4.31 -32.96
N SER A 33 -6.42 3.05 -33.11
CA SER A 33 -7.27 1.86 -33.08
C SER A 33 -7.72 1.59 -31.63
N PRO A 34 -8.84 0.90 -31.38
CA PRO A 34 -9.36 0.71 -30.03
C PRO A 34 -8.28 0.04 -29.18
N GLN A 35 -7.92 0.70 -28.07
CA GLN A 35 -6.85 0.33 -27.17
C GLN A 35 -7.02 -1.12 -26.69
N GLN A 36 -6.27 -2.05 -27.29
CA GLN A 36 -5.88 -3.25 -26.57
C GLN A 36 -4.99 -2.80 -25.40
N PRO A 37 -5.21 -3.29 -24.17
CA PRO A 37 -4.38 -2.90 -23.04
C PRO A 37 -2.94 -3.30 -23.35
N THR A 38 -2.07 -2.30 -23.51
CA THR A 38 -0.63 -2.52 -23.54
C THR A 38 -0.26 -3.09 -22.16
N VAL A 39 0.07 -4.38 -22.13
CA VAL A 39 0.52 -5.02 -20.89
C VAL A 39 1.84 -4.35 -20.53
N ALA A 40 1.86 -3.60 -19.42
CA ALA A 40 3.07 -2.99 -18.90
C ALA A 40 4.12 -4.09 -18.68
N SER A 41 5.40 -3.77 -18.94
CA SER A 41 6.47 -4.71 -18.58
C SER A 41 6.51 -4.91 -17.06
N ASP A 42 7.01 -6.05 -16.58
CA ASP A 42 7.11 -6.35 -15.14
C ASP A 42 7.84 -5.22 -14.39
N ALA A 43 8.92 -4.68 -14.95
CA ALA A 43 9.69 -3.59 -14.36
C ALA A 43 8.89 -2.29 -14.25
N GLU A 44 8.08 -1.98 -15.27
CA GLU A 44 7.21 -0.81 -15.27
C GLU A 44 6.10 -0.94 -14.22
N LEU A 45 5.45 -2.11 -14.15
CA LEU A 45 4.41 -2.37 -13.16
C LEU A 45 4.96 -2.31 -11.73
N VAL A 46 6.14 -2.87 -11.48
CA VAL A 46 6.84 -2.77 -10.18
C VAL A 46 7.11 -1.31 -9.84
N GLY A 47 7.61 -0.52 -10.80
CA GLY A 47 7.87 0.91 -10.60
C GLY A 47 6.61 1.71 -10.27
N GLN A 48 5.53 1.50 -11.04
CA GLN A 48 4.23 2.14 -10.83
C GLN A 48 3.64 1.78 -9.47
N LEU A 49 3.64 0.48 -9.12
CA LEU A 49 3.11 0.00 -7.85
C LEU A 49 3.92 0.55 -6.67
N HIS A 50 5.25 0.52 -6.76
CA HIS A 50 6.13 1.08 -5.72
C HIS A 50 5.92 2.59 -5.53
N GLY A 51 5.84 3.35 -6.64
CA GLY A 51 5.57 4.79 -6.59
C GLY A 51 4.22 5.10 -5.94
N PHE A 52 3.18 4.33 -6.29
CA PHE A 52 1.86 4.47 -5.72
C PHE A 52 1.81 4.13 -4.23
N VAL A 53 2.44 3.02 -3.81
CA VAL A 53 2.57 2.66 -2.39
C VAL A 53 3.28 3.77 -1.61
N LYS A 54 4.36 4.34 -2.16
CA LYS A 54 5.05 5.48 -1.51
C LYS A 54 4.13 6.70 -1.40
N TYR A 55 3.39 7.04 -2.46
CA TYR A 55 2.43 8.12 -2.42
C TYR A 55 1.39 7.91 -1.31
N LEU A 56 0.74 6.75 -1.26
CA LEU A 56 -0.25 6.45 -0.22
C LEU A 56 0.32 6.48 1.21
N LEU A 57 1.60 6.11 1.38
CA LEU A 57 2.27 6.17 2.68
C LEU A 57 2.64 7.60 3.12
N HIS A 58 2.84 8.55 2.20
CA HIS A 58 3.40 9.88 2.51
C HIS A 58 2.42 11.04 2.25
N ALA A 59 1.59 10.98 1.20
CA ALA A 59 0.77 12.10 0.74
C ALA A 59 -0.33 12.54 1.74
N HIS A 60 -0.67 11.65 2.67
CA HIS A 60 -1.61 11.91 3.77
C HIS A 60 -0.98 11.56 5.13
N GLY A 61 0.36 11.48 5.14
CA GLY A 61 1.16 10.87 6.18
C GLY A 61 1.75 11.85 7.18
N ASP A 62 1.53 13.16 7.07
CA ASP A 62 2.12 14.11 8.04
C ASP A 62 1.58 13.86 9.44
N ASP A 63 0.26 13.65 9.60
CA ASP A 63 -0.33 13.32 10.89
C ASP A 63 0.01 11.89 11.33
N TYR A 64 0.10 10.94 10.40
CA TYR A 64 0.49 9.56 10.71
C TYR A 64 1.97 9.46 11.15
N ALA A 65 2.88 10.07 10.41
CA ALA A 65 4.31 10.11 10.68
C ALA A 65 4.60 10.92 11.95
N ARG A 66 3.91 12.05 12.16
CA ARG A 66 3.98 12.83 13.40
C ARG A 66 3.49 12.02 14.59
N THR A 67 2.32 11.40 14.49
CA THR A 67 1.79 10.52 15.55
C THR A 67 2.74 9.37 15.83
N LEU A 68 3.31 8.72 14.80
CA LEU A 68 4.32 7.68 14.99
C LEU A 68 5.58 8.19 15.69
N ALA A 69 6.06 9.39 15.34
CA ALA A 69 7.22 10.00 15.96
C ALA A 69 6.96 10.31 17.44
N GLU A 70 5.78 10.84 17.77
CA GLU A 70 5.34 11.13 19.14
C GLU A 70 5.23 9.87 20.01
N LEU A 71 4.94 8.72 19.39
CA LEU A 71 4.83 7.45 20.12
C LEU A 71 6.18 6.86 20.50
N GLU A 72 7.30 7.31 19.93
CA GLU A 72 8.64 6.77 20.21
C GLU A 72 8.69 5.22 20.18
N LEU A 73 7.91 4.60 19.27
CA LEU A 73 7.89 3.15 19.07
C LEU A 73 8.89 2.76 17.99
N SER A 74 9.69 1.74 18.26
CA SER A 74 10.46 1.11 17.18
C SER A 74 9.53 0.43 16.17
N LEU A 75 9.99 0.27 14.93
CA LEU A 75 9.24 -0.43 13.89
C LEU A 75 8.82 -1.84 14.31
N THR A 76 9.68 -2.54 15.05
CA THR A 76 9.40 -3.87 15.59
C THR A 76 8.27 -3.84 16.61
N GLN A 77 8.28 -2.87 17.53
CA GLN A 77 7.21 -2.72 18.52
C GLN A 77 5.89 -2.37 17.84
N LEU A 78 5.91 -1.48 16.85
CA LEU A 78 4.72 -1.13 16.07
C LEU A 78 4.16 -2.36 15.33
N ARG A 79 5.02 -3.19 14.72
CA ARG A 79 4.59 -4.46 14.09
C ARG A 79 4.00 -5.43 15.10
N ALA A 80 4.64 -5.61 16.26
CA ALA A 80 4.12 -6.50 17.31
C ALA A 80 2.74 -6.05 17.81
N LEU A 81 2.53 -4.74 18.00
CA LEU A 81 1.23 -4.20 18.37
C LEU A 81 0.18 -4.43 17.28
N HIS A 82 0.53 -4.25 16.01
CA HIS A 82 -0.40 -4.50 14.90
C HIS A 82 -0.87 -5.96 14.90
N VAL A 83 0.08 -6.90 14.98
CA VAL A 83 -0.22 -8.34 15.06
C VAL A 83 -1.15 -8.65 16.25
N LEU A 84 -0.79 -8.19 17.45
CA LEU A 84 -1.55 -8.48 18.68
C LEU A 84 -2.89 -7.74 18.80
N ALA A 85 -3.12 -6.71 17.99
CA ALA A 85 -4.36 -5.94 17.99
C ALA A 85 -5.34 -6.36 16.88
N TYR A 86 -4.84 -6.92 15.78
CA TYR A 86 -5.64 -7.19 14.57
C TYR A 86 -5.55 -8.63 14.06
N ASP A 87 -4.38 -9.24 14.10
CA ASP A 87 -4.18 -10.55 13.47
C ASP A 87 -4.52 -11.70 14.43
N VAL A 88 -4.21 -11.54 15.72
CA VAL A 88 -4.39 -12.57 16.76
C VAL A 88 -4.78 -11.96 18.11
N ASP A 89 -5.59 -12.67 18.91
CA ASP A 89 -5.97 -12.23 20.26
C ASP A 89 -4.84 -12.38 21.30
N GLN A 90 -3.91 -13.30 21.05
CA GLN A 90 -2.71 -13.54 21.84
C GLN A 90 -1.66 -14.29 21.01
N ALA A 91 -0.39 -14.16 21.39
CA ALA A 91 0.69 -14.96 20.83
C ALA A 91 1.83 -15.15 21.82
N SER A 92 2.52 -16.28 21.73
CA SER A 92 3.82 -16.49 22.34
C SER A 92 4.90 -15.65 21.63
N LEU A 93 6.06 -15.47 22.28
CA LEU A 93 7.19 -14.79 21.64
C LEU A 93 7.69 -15.52 20.38
N LYS A 94 7.54 -16.85 20.34
CA LYS A 94 7.94 -17.66 19.20
C LYS A 94 7.04 -17.40 18.00
N GLU A 95 5.72 -17.43 18.20
CA GLU A 95 4.74 -17.13 17.15
C GLU A 95 4.92 -15.69 16.65
N LEU A 96 5.13 -14.72 17.54
CA LEU A 96 5.44 -13.33 17.14
C LEU A 96 6.75 -13.23 16.33
N SER A 97 7.77 -14.03 16.66
CA SER A 97 9.04 -14.07 15.93
C SER A 97 8.85 -14.59 14.51
N GLU A 98 8.08 -15.66 14.36
CA GLU A 98 7.73 -16.26 13.07
C GLU A 98 6.87 -15.32 12.22
N GLN A 99 5.83 -14.70 12.80
CA GLN A 99 4.92 -13.81 12.10
C GLN A 99 5.55 -12.47 11.70
N ILE A 100 6.40 -11.88 12.55
CA ILE A 100 7.09 -10.61 12.26
C ILE A 100 8.32 -10.84 11.35
N GLY A 101 8.87 -12.06 11.35
CA GLY A 101 10.05 -12.43 10.55
C GLY A 101 11.37 -11.88 11.12
N ILE A 102 11.50 -11.84 12.45
CA ILE A 102 12.72 -11.39 13.15
C ILE A 102 13.11 -12.37 14.24
N SER A 103 14.32 -12.24 14.81
CA SER A 103 14.81 -13.17 15.82
C SER A 103 14.05 -13.10 17.14
N LEU A 104 13.95 -14.24 17.84
CA LEU A 104 13.30 -14.35 19.14
C LEU A 104 13.83 -13.35 20.20
N PRO A 105 15.15 -13.10 20.33
CA PRO A 105 15.66 -12.07 21.23
C PRO A 105 15.21 -10.65 20.86
N ALA A 106 15.07 -10.35 19.57
CA ALA A 106 14.60 -9.05 19.11
C ALA A 106 13.11 -8.84 19.42
N VAL A 107 12.27 -9.87 19.21
CA VAL A 107 10.86 -9.85 19.65
C VAL A 107 10.76 -9.69 21.16
N SER A 108 11.52 -10.45 21.94
CA SER A 108 11.45 -10.35 23.41
C SER A 108 11.73 -8.93 23.87
N ARG A 109 12.82 -8.31 23.39
CA ARG A 109 13.15 -6.90 23.74
C ARG A 109 12.04 -5.93 23.33
N ALA A 110 11.45 -6.10 22.15
CA ALA A 110 10.36 -5.25 21.70
C ALA A 110 9.14 -5.39 22.62
N VAL A 111 8.73 -6.63 22.92
CA VAL A 111 7.62 -6.93 23.83
C VAL A 111 7.91 -6.40 25.23
N ASP A 112 9.13 -6.55 25.74
CA ASP A 112 9.51 -6.00 27.06
C ASP A 112 9.32 -4.48 27.10
N GLY A 113 9.76 -3.77 26.07
CA GLY A 113 9.51 -2.33 25.95
C GLY A 113 8.02 -1.98 25.87
N LEU A 114 7.19 -2.80 25.23
CA LEU A 114 5.74 -2.62 25.19
C LEU A 114 5.07 -2.90 26.54
N VAL A 115 5.57 -3.87 27.30
CA VAL A 115 5.09 -4.16 28.67
C VAL A 115 5.40 -2.99 29.59
N GLN A 116 6.61 -2.44 29.53
CA GLN A 116 7.00 -1.26 30.32
C GLN A 116 6.10 -0.04 30.04
N ARG A 117 5.54 0.02 28.83
CA ARG A 117 4.61 1.08 28.41
C ARG A 117 3.14 0.74 28.65
N ALA A 118 2.84 -0.39 29.30
CA ALA A 118 1.49 -0.90 29.51
C ALA A 118 0.64 -1.07 28.23
N LEU A 119 1.31 -1.26 27.08
CA LEU A 119 0.66 -1.50 25.80
C LEU A 119 0.40 -2.99 25.55
N VAL A 120 1.14 -3.88 26.20
CA VAL A 120 0.88 -5.32 26.18
C VAL A 120 1.00 -5.91 27.58
N THR A 121 0.32 -7.03 27.80
CA THR A 121 0.47 -7.84 29.02
C THR A 121 1.08 -9.19 28.68
N ARG A 122 1.75 -9.79 29.67
CA ARG A 122 2.21 -11.18 29.62
C ARG A 122 1.46 -11.97 30.68
N ALA A 123 0.80 -13.05 30.28
CA ALA A 123 0.13 -13.98 31.19
C ALA A 123 0.70 -15.40 31.00
N GLU A 124 0.68 -16.21 32.05
CA GLU A 124 0.88 -17.66 31.91
C GLU A 124 -0.26 -18.22 31.06
N ASP A 125 0.05 -19.10 30.12
CA ASP A 125 -0.99 -19.85 29.40
C ASP A 125 -1.72 -20.76 30.40
N THR A 126 -3.05 -20.75 30.35
CA THR A 126 -3.89 -21.60 31.20
C THR A 126 -3.75 -23.09 30.86
N ALA A 127 -3.32 -23.42 29.64
CA ALA A 127 -3.11 -24.80 29.18
C ALA A 127 -1.66 -25.29 29.38
N ASP A 128 -0.68 -24.39 29.29
CA ASP A 128 0.73 -24.69 29.55
C ASP A 128 1.42 -23.53 30.27
N ARG A 129 1.54 -23.64 31.59
CA ARG A 129 2.13 -22.60 32.44
C ARG A 129 3.59 -22.26 32.10
N ARG A 130 4.27 -23.07 31.27
CA ARG A 130 5.62 -22.79 30.77
C ARG A 130 5.63 -21.82 29.61
N MET A 131 4.50 -21.64 28.92
CA MET A 131 4.35 -20.74 27.79
C MET A 131 3.72 -19.43 28.25
N LYS A 132 4.44 -18.31 28.09
CA LYS A 132 3.89 -16.98 28.38
C LYS A 132 3.24 -16.44 27.11
N GLN A 133 1.94 -16.13 27.20
CA GLN A 133 1.16 -15.50 26.15
C GLN A 133 1.23 -13.98 26.28
N VAL A 134 1.38 -13.29 25.16
CA VAL A 134 1.37 -11.84 25.06
C VAL A 134 0.03 -11.39 24.49
N ARG A 135 -0.56 -10.33 25.07
CA ARG A 135 -1.83 -9.75 24.63
C ARG A 135 -1.73 -8.24 24.54
N ALA A 136 -2.38 -7.63 23.54
CA ALA A 136 -2.56 -6.19 23.51
C ALA A 136 -3.48 -5.74 24.67
N THR A 137 -3.16 -4.60 25.28
CA THR A 137 -4.09 -3.94 26.21
C THR A 137 -5.15 -3.15 25.41
N PRO A 138 -6.28 -2.77 26.03
CA PRO A 138 -7.24 -1.88 25.37
C PRO A 138 -6.60 -0.58 24.85
N ALA A 139 -5.66 -0.01 25.61
CA ALA A 139 -4.92 1.19 25.20
C ALA A 139 -4.07 0.96 23.95
N ALA A 140 -3.46 -0.23 23.79
CA ALA A 140 -2.76 -0.57 22.56
C ALA A 140 -3.69 -0.77 21.38
N THR A 141 -4.84 -1.41 21.58
CA THR A 141 -5.83 -1.58 20.51
C THR A 141 -6.33 -0.21 20.03
N GLU A 142 -6.72 0.68 20.93
CA GLU A 142 -7.13 2.06 20.60
C GLU A 142 -6.02 2.83 19.87
N LEU A 143 -4.77 2.66 20.29
CA LEU A 143 -3.62 3.28 19.65
C LEU A 143 -3.46 2.83 18.19
N VAL A 144 -3.49 1.52 17.95
CA VAL A 144 -3.35 0.97 16.60
C VAL A 144 -4.55 1.35 15.74
N GLU A 145 -5.77 1.34 16.29
CA GLU A 145 -6.98 1.81 15.62
C GLU A 145 -6.83 3.26 15.14
N ARG A 146 -6.38 4.17 16.00
CA ARG A 146 -6.14 5.58 15.63
C ARG A 146 -5.11 5.73 14.51
N LEU A 147 -4.02 4.97 14.58
CA LEU A 147 -3.00 4.94 13.52
C LEU A 147 -3.58 4.43 12.20
N MET A 148 -4.46 3.42 12.24
CA MET A 148 -5.13 2.90 11.05
C MET A 148 -6.17 3.87 10.49
N GLU A 149 -6.93 4.56 11.34
CA GLU A 149 -7.85 5.61 10.91
C GLU A 149 -7.13 6.73 10.15
N LEU A 150 -5.99 7.21 10.66
CA LEU A 150 -5.17 8.21 9.97
C LEU A 150 -4.67 7.71 8.60
N ARG A 151 -4.23 6.45 8.53
CA ARG A 151 -3.78 5.84 7.27
C ARG A 151 -4.94 5.68 6.27
N LEU A 152 -6.09 5.23 6.74
CA LEU A 152 -7.26 5.00 5.89
C LEU A 152 -7.87 6.31 5.39
N ALA A 153 -7.84 7.38 6.19
CA ALA A 153 -8.31 8.71 5.77
C ALA A 153 -7.57 9.19 4.52
N GLY A 154 -6.25 8.97 4.45
CA GLY A 154 -5.48 9.30 3.26
C GLY A 154 -5.84 8.48 2.03
N ILE A 155 -6.05 7.18 2.21
CA ILE A 155 -6.51 6.31 1.11
C ILE A 155 -7.89 6.74 0.64
N ASP A 156 -8.79 7.10 1.56
CA ASP A 156 -10.14 7.57 1.26
C ASP A 156 -10.12 8.88 0.46
N GLU A 157 -9.28 9.84 0.86
CA GLU A 157 -9.07 11.09 0.13
C GLU A 157 -8.59 10.83 -1.30
N PHE A 158 -7.54 10.01 -1.47
CA PHE A 158 -7.06 9.63 -2.80
C PHE A 158 -8.18 8.97 -3.64
N VAL A 159 -8.91 8.02 -3.05
CA VAL A 159 -10.03 7.36 -3.72
C VAL A 159 -11.12 8.37 -4.11
N GLY A 160 -11.32 9.43 -3.34
CA GLY A 160 -12.22 10.55 -3.64
C GLY A 160 -11.81 11.35 -4.89
N THR A 161 -10.53 11.39 -5.24
CA THR A 161 -10.02 12.10 -6.44
C THR A 161 -10.27 11.35 -7.76
N LEU A 162 -10.60 10.06 -7.69
CA LEU A 162 -10.74 9.22 -8.88
C LEU A 162 -12.02 9.54 -9.65
N SER A 163 -11.88 9.73 -10.96
CA SER A 163 -13.02 9.76 -11.89
C SER A 163 -13.78 8.43 -11.88
N ALA A 164 -15.04 8.44 -12.35
CA ALA A 164 -15.85 7.22 -12.44
C ALA A 164 -15.16 6.10 -13.25
N ARG A 165 -14.43 6.47 -14.32
CA ARG A 165 -13.68 5.51 -15.14
C ARG A 165 -12.49 4.91 -14.39
N GLU A 166 -11.72 5.73 -13.68
CA GLU A 166 -10.57 5.25 -12.90
C GLU A 166 -11.01 4.37 -11.75
N ARG A 167 -12.07 4.79 -11.02
CA ARG A 167 -12.68 4.00 -9.95
C ARG A 167 -13.09 2.62 -10.45
N ALA A 168 -13.84 2.55 -11.54
CA ALA A 168 -14.28 1.27 -12.10
C ALA A 168 -13.09 0.35 -12.44
N ARG A 169 -12.06 0.89 -13.11
CA ARG A 169 -10.86 0.11 -13.47
C ARG A 169 -10.08 -0.36 -12.25
N LEU A 170 -9.89 0.50 -11.26
CA LEU A 170 -9.18 0.16 -10.03
C LEU A 170 -9.96 -0.87 -9.22
N THR A 171 -11.28 -0.73 -9.09
CA THR A 171 -12.13 -1.73 -8.43
C THR A 171 -12.01 -3.10 -9.09
N SER A 172 -12.10 -3.19 -10.42
CA SER A 172 -11.94 -4.47 -11.12
C SER A 172 -10.55 -5.08 -10.91
N ALA A 173 -9.48 -4.26 -10.98
CA ALA A 173 -8.12 -4.75 -10.75
C ALA A 173 -7.91 -5.23 -9.31
N MET A 174 -8.41 -4.46 -8.33
CA MET A 174 -8.29 -4.80 -6.91
C MET A 174 -9.11 -6.03 -6.54
N ALA A 175 -10.29 -6.25 -7.13
CA ALA A 175 -11.09 -7.44 -6.89
C ALA A 175 -10.32 -8.73 -7.22
N LEU A 176 -9.64 -8.76 -8.37
CA LEU A 176 -8.80 -9.90 -8.78
C LEU A 176 -7.63 -10.15 -7.82
N LEU A 177 -7.05 -9.09 -7.26
CA LEU A 177 -5.95 -9.22 -6.29
C LEU A 177 -6.45 -9.61 -4.90
N ALA A 178 -7.62 -9.12 -4.49
CA ALA A 178 -8.22 -9.38 -3.19
C ALA A 178 -8.67 -10.84 -3.02
N GLU A 179 -8.87 -11.59 -4.10
CA GLU A 179 -9.18 -13.02 -4.09
C GLU A 179 -7.96 -13.89 -3.70
N ARG A 180 -6.74 -13.36 -3.74
CA ARG A 180 -5.53 -14.09 -3.31
C ARG A 180 -5.52 -14.23 -1.79
N GLU A 181 -5.27 -15.43 -1.28
CA GLU A 181 -5.34 -15.75 0.16
C GLU A 181 -4.46 -14.82 1.02
N GLU A 182 -3.26 -14.50 0.56
CA GLU A 182 -2.29 -13.66 1.27
C GLU A 182 -2.72 -12.18 1.35
N ILE A 183 -3.62 -11.75 0.46
CA ILE A 183 -4.18 -10.40 0.42
C ILE A 183 -5.54 -10.39 1.14
N ALA A 184 -6.39 -11.38 0.88
CA ALA A 184 -7.70 -11.55 1.50
C ALA A 184 -7.60 -11.53 3.04
N SER A 185 -6.62 -12.26 3.59
CA SER A 185 -6.33 -12.29 5.03
C SER A 185 -6.01 -10.92 5.64
N ARG A 186 -5.56 -9.95 4.83
CA ARG A 186 -5.26 -8.57 5.26
C ARG A 186 -6.38 -7.57 4.94
N CYS A 187 -7.28 -7.89 4.02
CA CYS A 187 -8.43 -7.07 3.69
C CYS A 187 -9.59 -7.28 4.67
N ALA A 188 -9.66 -8.44 5.33
CA ALA A 188 -10.64 -8.72 6.37
C ALA A 188 -10.37 -7.82 7.59
N ARG A 189 -11.16 -6.76 7.74
CA ARG A 189 -11.18 -5.93 8.93
C ARG A 189 -11.76 -6.74 10.09
N PRO A 190 -11.07 -6.99 11.22
CA PRO A 190 -11.76 -7.28 12.46
C PRO A 190 -12.37 -5.96 12.92
N THR A 191 -13.54 -5.62 12.37
CA THR A 191 -14.37 -4.56 12.93
C THR A 191 -15.08 -5.19 14.10
N LYS A 192 -14.53 -5.04 15.32
CA LYS A 192 -15.42 -5.15 16.48
C LYS A 192 -16.51 -4.08 16.29
N PRO A 193 -17.79 -4.43 16.34
CA PRO A 193 -18.85 -3.45 16.29
C PRO A 193 -18.64 -2.52 17.48
N ARG A 194 -18.50 -1.21 17.23
CA ARG A 194 -18.56 -0.19 18.28
C ARG A 194 -19.86 -0.41 19.04
N SER A 195 -19.79 -0.94 20.27
CA SER A 195 -20.94 -0.96 21.16
C SER A 195 -21.33 0.50 21.39
N ARG A 196 -22.46 0.91 20.81
CA ARG A 196 -23.11 2.17 21.17
C ARG A 196 -23.27 2.13 22.69
N ARG A 197 -22.57 3.00 23.41
CA ARG A 197 -22.89 3.30 24.80
C ARG A 197 -24.36 3.71 24.82
N GLN A 198 -25.19 2.81 25.34
CA GLN A 198 -26.56 3.09 25.69
C GLN A 198 -26.47 4.19 26.75
N LYS A 199 -26.89 5.40 26.37
CA LYS A 199 -27.01 6.52 27.28
C LYS A 199 -28.26 6.22 28.10
N ASP A 200 -28.06 5.75 29.32
CA ASP A 200 -29.10 5.71 30.33
C ASP A 200 -29.65 7.13 30.48
N ALA A 201 -30.93 7.30 30.14
CA ALA A 201 -31.72 8.44 30.54
C ALA A 201 -32.31 8.11 31.91
N ALA A 202 -31.72 8.70 32.93
CA ALA A 202 -32.42 9.08 34.15
C ALA A 202 -33.16 10.41 33.90
#